data_AF-A0A0C2SA47-F1
#
_entry.id   AF-A0A0C2SA47-F1
#
_cell.length_a   1.000
_cell.length_b   1.000
_cell.length_c   1.000
_cell.angle_alpha   90.00
_cell.angle_beta   90.00
_cell.angle_gamma   90.00
#
_symmetry.space_group_name_H-M   'P 1'
#
loop_
_entity.id
_entity.type
_entity.pdbx_description
1 polymer ?
#
loop_
_entity_poly.entity_id
_entity_poly.type
_entity_poly.pdbx_seq_one_letter_code
_entity_poly.pdbx_strand_id
1 'polypeptide(L)'
;MSFTRTLTFRSENLGRLSVLILTFDDNKTPGIYNTVFPTAFKVSAFGAKGPYEFTVIYKSELGFTRAQISSDDTVVPASTYTHINVGQKTILTKTSEPTVYSFSDPESIAPPTGQMVAQNDTDGKENIGVGMCSRHVYNLSC
;
A
#
# COMPACT_ATOMS: atom_id res chain seq x y z
N MET A 1 15.65 -6.40 -5.26
CA MET A 1 16.31 -5.07 -5.40
C MET A 1 15.26 -4.00 -5.12
N SER A 2 15.43 -3.23 -4.04
CA SER A 2 14.62 -2.03 -3.81
C SER A 2 15.06 -0.94 -4.78
N PHE A 3 14.12 -0.30 -5.46
CA PHE A 3 14.38 0.86 -6.32
C PHE A 3 13.38 1.97 -6.03
N THR A 4 13.84 3.21 -6.17
CA THR A 4 13.02 4.40 -6.06
C THR A 4 12.94 5.09 -7.42
N ARG A 5 11.74 5.50 -7.85
CA ARG A 5 11.51 6.30 -9.06
C ARG A 5 10.68 7.52 -8.70
N THR A 6 11.06 8.66 -9.26
CA THR A 6 10.22 9.87 -9.23
C THR A 6 9.50 9.97 -10.57
N LEU A 7 8.18 10.04 -10.53
CA LEU A 7 7.34 10.26 -11.70
C LEU A 7 6.74 11.65 -11.60
N THR A 8 6.93 12.47 -12.64
CA THR A 8 6.36 13.81 -12.72
C THR A 8 5.46 13.89 -13.94
N PHE A 9 4.20 14.24 -13.71
CA PHE A 9 3.18 14.42 -14.73
C PHE A 9 2.85 15.90 -14.82
N ARG A 10 2.85 16.43 -16.03
CA ARG A 10 2.55 17.84 -16.31
C ARG A 10 1.47 17.94 -17.35
N SER A 11 0.59 18.91 -17.17
CA SER A 11 -0.48 19.21 -18.10
C SER A 11 -0.74 20.71 -18.14
N GLU A 12 -1.08 21.22 -19.31
CA GLU A 12 -1.52 22.60 -19.52
C GLU A 12 -2.96 22.70 -20.05
N ASN A 13 -3.39 21.70 -20.82
CA ASN A 13 -4.71 21.67 -21.44
C ASN A 13 -5.17 20.24 -21.73
N LEU A 14 -6.01 19.69 -20.85
CA LEU A 14 -6.63 18.37 -21.03
C LEU A 14 -7.96 18.44 -21.79
N GLY A 15 -8.47 19.65 -22.05
CA GLY A 15 -9.77 19.88 -22.70
C GLY A 15 -10.98 19.54 -21.83
N ARG A 16 -10.81 18.76 -20.75
CA ARG A 16 -11.84 18.40 -19.78
C ARG A 16 -11.21 18.06 -18.42
N LEU A 17 -12.02 18.15 -17.37
CA LEU A 17 -11.65 17.63 -16.06
C LEU A 17 -11.30 16.14 -16.19
N SER A 18 -10.14 15.77 -15.67
CA SER A 18 -9.58 14.43 -15.84
C SER A 18 -8.98 13.95 -14.53
N VAL A 19 -8.97 12.64 -14.32
CA VAL A 19 -8.36 12.02 -13.13
C VAL A 19 -7.22 11.13 -13.61
N LEU A 20 -6.01 11.39 -13.10
CA LEU A 20 -4.87 10.50 -13.25
C LEU A 20 -4.94 9.45 -12.16
N ILE A 21 -5.13 8.20 -12.55
CA ILE A 21 -5.07 7.04 -11.66
C ILE A 21 -3.80 6.28 -11.99
N LEU A 22 -2.91 6.14 -11.01
CA LEU A 22 -1.75 5.28 -11.14
C LEU A 22 -2.09 3.95 -10.47
N THR A 23 -2.09 2.89 -11.28
CA THR A 23 -2.47 1.54 -10.89
C THR A 23 -1.27 0.61 -10.93
N PHE A 24 -1.36 -0.49 -10.19
CA PHE A 24 -0.47 -1.63 -10.40
C PHE A 24 -0.92 -2.38 -11.66
N ASP A 25 -0.09 -2.37 -12.71
CA ASP A 25 -0.30 -3.20 -13.89
C ASP A 25 0.37 -4.57 -13.67
N ASP A 26 -0.43 -5.63 -13.67
CA ASP A 26 0.01 -7.01 -13.49
C ASP A 26 0.50 -7.59 -14.82
N ASN A 27 1.74 -7.27 -15.19
CA ASN A 27 2.30 -7.85 -16.41
C ASN A 27 3.56 -8.70 -16.19
N LYS A 28 4.04 -8.86 -14.94
CA LYS A 28 5.28 -9.63 -14.67
C LYS A 28 5.31 -10.46 -13.39
N THR A 29 4.32 -10.37 -12.49
CA THR A 29 4.33 -11.16 -11.25
C THR A 29 2.98 -11.83 -11.02
N PRO A 30 2.73 -12.95 -11.72
CA PRO A 30 1.46 -13.66 -11.58
C PRO A 30 1.18 -14.02 -10.12
N GLY A 31 -0.02 -13.68 -9.64
CA GLY A 31 -0.50 -14.07 -8.32
C GLY A 31 -0.32 -13.06 -7.18
N ILE A 32 0.12 -11.81 -7.44
CA ILE A 32 0.12 -10.77 -6.40
C ILE A 32 -1.32 -10.37 -6.01
N TYR A 33 -2.26 -10.32 -6.96
CA TYR A 33 -3.65 -9.94 -6.72
C TYR A 33 -4.60 -11.00 -7.31
N ASN A 34 -5.19 -11.86 -6.46
CA ASN A 34 -6.05 -12.96 -6.92
C ASN A 34 -7.54 -12.55 -7.09
N THR A 35 -7.97 -11.41 -6.54
CA THR A 35 -9.39 -11.04 -6.49
C THR A 35 -9.73 -9.55 -6.70
N VAL A 36 -8.76 -8.63 -6.72
CA VAL A 36 -9.03 -7.19 -6.84
C VAL A 36 -8.10 -6.56 -7.87
N PHE A 37 -8.68 -6.08 -8.96
CA PHE A 37 -7.98 -5.44 -10.07
C PHE A 37 -8.81 -4.26 -10.61
N PRO A 38 -8.20 -3.07 -10.84
CA PRO A 38 -6.84 -2.66 -10.52
C PRO A 38 -6.71 -2.07 -9.10
N THR A 39 -5.64 -2.41 -8.40
CA THR A 39 -5.30 -1.74 -7.14
C THR A 39 -4.66 -0.38 -7.47
N ALA A 40 -5.32 0.71 -7.09
CA ALA A 40 -4.82 2.07 -7.31
C ALA A 40 -3.84 2.49 -6.20
N PHE A 41 -2.68 3.04 -6.57
CA PHE A 41 -1.68 3.50 -5.60
C PHE A 41 -1.68 5.02 -5.41
N LYS A 42 -2.05 5.80 -6.44
CA LYS A 42 -2.30 7.24 -6.35
C LYS A 42 -3.39 7.68 -7.31
N VAL A 43 -4.17 8.66 -6.87
CA VAL A 43 -5.21 9.31 -7.65
C VAL A 43 -5.01 10.81 -7.52
N SER A 44 -5.05 11.54 -8.64
CA SER A 44 -4.99 13.00 -8.66
C SER A 44 -5.91 13.56 -9.73
N ALA A 45 -6.64 14.63 -9.39
CA ALA A 45 -7.53 15.31 -10.32
C ALA A 45 -6.83 16.49 -10.98
N PHE A 46 -7.05 16.64 -12.28
CA PHE A 46 -6.53 17.71 -13.12
C PHE A 46 -7.70 18.49 -13.72
N GLY A 47 -7.58 19.82 -13.74
CA GLY A 47 -8.55 20.68 -14.41
C GLY A 47 -8.44 20.60 -15.93
N ALA A 48 -9.46 21.12 -16.63
CA ALA A 48 -9.51 21.11 -18.09
C ALA A 48 -8.40 21.95 -18.74
N LYS A 49 -8.02 23.07 -18.12
CA LYS A 49 -6.96 24.00 -18.56
C LYS A 49 -6.26 24.59 -17.35
N GLY A 50 -4.97 24.84 -17.49
CA GLY A 50 -4.13 25.41 -16.44
C GLY A 50 -2.86 24.59 -16.23
N PRO A 51 -1.80 25.21 -15.69
CA PRO A 51 -0.55 24.50 -15.39
C PRO A 51 -0.76 23.61 -14.17
N TYR A 52 -0.88 22.31 -14.41
CA TYR A 52 -0.99 21.30 -13.37
C TYR A 52 0.24 20.41 -13.38
N GLU A 53 0.78 20.14 -12.19
CA GLU A 53 1.87 19.20 -11.99
C GLU A 53 1.51 18.23 -10.87
N PHE A 54 1.81 16.94 -11.08
CA PHE A 54 1.71 15.90 -10.07
C PHE A 54 3.03 15.13 -10.03
N THR A 55 3.68 15.14 -8.88
CA THR A 55 4.91 14.38 -8.63
C THR A 55 4.65 13.29 -7.61
N VAL A 56 5.05 12.07 -7.92
CA VAL A 56 4.99 10.92 -7.02
C VAL A 56 6.32 10.21 -6.93
N ILE A 57 6.69 9.82 -5.72
CA ILE A 57 7.83 8.95 -5.45
C ILE A 57 7.32 7.52 -5.31
N TYR A 58 7.67 6.68 -6.28
CA TYR A 58 7.42 5.24 -6.27
C TYR A 58 8.62 4.53 -5.65
N LYS A 59 8.39 3.76 -4.58
CA LYS A 59 9.38 2.83 -4.03
C LYS A 59 8.88 1.41 -4.25
N SER A 60 9.74 0.53 -4.75
CA SER A 60 9.42 -0.90 -4.90
C SER A 60 9.51 -1.64 -3.55
N GLU A 61 8.99 -1.03 -2.48
CA GLU A 61 8.97 -1.54 -1.12
C GLU A 61 7.51 -1.67 -0.71
N LEU A 62 7.05 -2.91 -0.60
CA LEU A 62 5.73 -3.24 -0.09
C LEU A 62 5.80 -3.38 1.42
N GLY A 63 4.69 -3.05 2.08
CA GLY A 63 4.49 -3.29 3.49
C GLY A 63 3.07 -3.75 3.76
N PHE A 64 2.92 -4.52 4.82
CA PHE A 64 1.62 -4.76 5.43
C PHE A 64 1.37 -3.73 6.52
N THR A 65 0.12 -3.30 6.63
CA THR A 65 -0.32 -2.23 7.53
C THR A 65 -1.59 -2.67 8.25
N ARG A 66 -1.79 -2.27 9.51
CA ARG A 66 -3.06 -2.51 10.23
C ARG A 66 -4.01 -1.35 9.94
N ALA A 67 -4.92 -1.51 8.99
CA ALA A 67 -5.85 -0.46 8.56
C ALA A 67 -6.96 -0.24 9.61
N GLN A 68 -7.04 0.95 10.21
CA GLN A 68 -8.15 1.31 11.09
C GLN A 68 -9.32 1.84 10.25
N ILE A 69 -10.55 1.43 10.58
CA ILE A 69 -11.76 1.98 9.97
C ILE A 69 -12.38 2.87 11.04
N SER A 70 -12.47 4.18 10.78
CA SER A 70 -13.16 5.10 11.67
C SER A 70 -14.67 4.94 11.58
N SER A 71 -15.40 5.56 12.50
CA SER A 71 -16.86 5.46 12.61
C SER A 71 -17.64 5.98 11.40
N ASP A 72 -16.98 6.66 10.49
CA ASP A 72 -17.49 7.21 9.23
C ASP A 72 -17.08 6.37 8.01
N ASP A 73 -16.67 5.11 8.22
CA ASP A 73 -16.16 4.18 7.20
C ASP A 73 -14.90 4.66 6.46
N THR A 74 -14.22 5.69 6.98
CA THR A 74 -12.94 6.14 6.46
C THR A 74 -11.82 5.21 6.93
N VAL A 75 -10.97 4.77 6.00
CA VAL A 75 -9.74 4.04 6.35
C VAL A 75 -8.70 5.06 6.82
N VAL A 76 -8.33 5.02 8.10
CA VAL A 76 -7.39 5.94 8.74
C VAL A 76 -6.01 5.29 8.98
N PRO A 77 -4.93 6.10 9.08
CA PRO A 77 -3.56 5.60 9.15
C PRO A 77 -3.32 4.59 10.29
N ALA A 78 -2.48 3.61 10.00
CA ALA A 78 -2.33 2.39 10.78
C ALA A 78 -1.62 2.56 12.13
N SER A 79 -2.01 1.71 13.08
CA SER A 79 -1.33 1.58 14.38
C SER A 79 0.04 0.91 14.29
N THR A 80 0.33 0.17 13.21
CA THR A 80 1.59 -0.55 12.98
C THR A 80 1.74 -0.92 11.51
N TYR A 81 2.99 -1.05 11.03
CA TYR A 81 3.33 -1.54 9.70
C TYR A 81 4.62 -2.36 9.74
N THR A 82 4.82 -3.23 8.75
CA THR A 82 6.09 -3.90 8.50
C THR A 82 6.38 -3.99 7.02
N HIS A 83 7.65 -3.91 6.64
CA HIS A 83 8.07 -4.16 5.27
C HIS A 83 7.98 -5.65 4.95
N ILE A 84 7.67 -6.01 3.71
CA ILE A 84 7.57 -7.41 3.30
C ILE A 84 8.12 -7.59 1.88
N ASN A 85 8.85 -8.68 1.64
CA ASN A 85 9.28 -9.09 0.31
C ASN A 85 8.54 -10.35 -0.16
N VAL A 86 8.53 -10.58 -1.47
CA VAL A 86 8.06 -11.84 -2.06
C VAL A 86 8.81 -13.02 -1.45
N GLY A 87 8.07 -14.07 -1.09
CA GLY A 87 8.58 -15.25 -0.41
C GLY A 87 8.70 -15.10 1.10
N GLN A 88 8.23 -14.00 1.69
CA GLN A 88 8.25 -13.76 3.12
C GLN A 88 6.87 -13.79 3.78
N LYS A 89 6.86 -14.11 5.07
CA LYS A 89 5.70 -14.12 5.95
C LYS A 89 5.95 -13.24 7.18
N THR A 90 4.93 -12.52 7.60
CA THR A 90 4.86 -11.84 8.91
C THR A 90 3.59 -12.26 9.64
N ILE A 91 3.56 -12.07 10.96
CA ILE A 91 2.44 -12.41 11.84
C ILE A 91 1.95 -11.15 12.55
N LEU A 92 0.66 -10.85 12.46
CA LEU A 92 0.00 -9.82 13.24
C LEU A 92 -0.46 -10.38 14.59
N THR A 93 -0.02 -9.78 15.69
CA THR A 93 -0.45 -10.12 17.05
C THR A 93 -1.02 -8.88 17.75
N LYS A 94 -1.70 -9.09 18.89
CA LYS A 94 -2.14 -7.98 19.77
C LYS A 94 -1.96 -8.29 21.25
N THR A 95 -1.73 -7.26 22.04
CA THR A 95 -1.77 -7.31 23.52
C THR A 95 -3.19 -7.05 24.03
N SER A 96 -3.48 -7.48 25.26
CA SER A 96 -4.80 -7.30 25.88
C SER A 96 -5.01 -5.88 26.42
N GLU A 97 -4.09 -5.33 27.23
CA GLU A 97 -4.23 -3.99 27.82
C GLU A 97 -2.88 -3.25 28.02
N PRO A 98 -2.67 -2.06 27.41
CA PRO A 98 -3.50 -1.51 26.32
C PRO A 98 -3.41 -2.43 25.09
N THR A 99 -4.44 -2.41 24.25
CA THR A 99 -4.40 -3.17 22.99
C THR A 99 -3.42 -2.51 22.02
N VAL A 100 -2.29 -3.19 21.79
CA VAL A 100 -1.25 -2.78 20.85
C VAL A 100 -1.12 -3.87 19.80
N TYR A 101 -1.22 -3.47 18.53
CA TYR A 101 -1.00 -4.36 17.40
C TYR A 101 0.44 -4.30 16.94
N SER A 102 1.02 -5.46 16.65
CA SER A 102 2.40 -5.56 16.19
C SER A 102 2.52 -6.61 15.09
N PHE A 103 3.30 -6.30 14.06
CA PHE A 103 3.78 -7.30 13.11
C PHE A 103 5.11 -7.88 13.58
N SER A 104 5.30 -9.18 13.43
CA SER A 104 6.61 -9.82 13.61
C SER A 104 7.60 -9.38 12.52
N ASP A 105 8.88 -9.55 12.79
CA ASP A 105 9.89 -9.45 11.75
C ASP A 105 9.57 -10.47 10.63
N PRO A 106 9.69 -10.07 9.34
CA PRO A 106 9.43 -10.96 8.23
C PRO A 106 10.42 -12.13 8.16
N GLU A 107 9.89 -13.33 8.00
CA GLU A 107 10.67 -14.56 7.85
C GLU A 107 10.47 -15.17 6.45
N SER A 108 11.46 -15.92 5.97
CA SER A 108 11.35 -16.61 4.68
C SER A 108 10.41 -17.80 4.77
N ILE A 109 9.52 -17.96 3.78
CA ILE A 109 8.62 -19.10 3.67
C ILE A 109 9.40 -20.28 3.09
N ALA A 110 9.35 -21.43 3.77
CA ALA A 110 9.92 -22.68 3.30
C ALA A 110 8.81 -23.71 3.01
N PRO A 111 8.74 -24.31 1.81
CA PRO A 111 9.56 -24.01 0.63
C PRO A 111 9.30 -22.60 0.06
N PRO A 112 10.25 -22.00 -0.69
CA PRO A 112 10.06 -20.67 -1.28
C PRO A 112 8.80 -20.60 -2.13
N THR A 113 7.98 -19.59 -1.87
CA THR A 113 6.77 -19.30 -2.65
C THR A 113 6.91 -17.95 -3.34
N GLY A 114 6.12 -17.72 -4.40
CA GLY A 114 5.96 -16.40 -5.01
C GLY A 114 5.03 -15.47 -4.24
N GLN A 115 4.69 -15.79 -2.98
CA GLN A 115 3.66 -15.11 -2.20
C GLN A 115 4.25 -14.21 -1.13
N MET A 116 3.49 -13.19 -0.73
CA MET A 116 3.72 -12.40 0.48
C MET A 116 2.59 -12.71 1.45
N VAL A 117 2.90 -13.11 2.68
CA VAL A 117 1.89 -13.59 3.63
C VAL A 117 1.88 -12.72 4.88
N ALA A 118 0.71 -12.16 5.21
CA ALA A 118 0.42 -11.65 6.55
C ALA A 118 -0.54 -12.62 7.22
N GLN A 119 -0.08 -13.32 8.26
CA GLN A 119 -0.94 -14.17 9.06
C GLN A 119 -1.54 -13.36 10.21
N ASN A 120 -2.86 -13.41 10.36
CA ASN A 120 -3.52 -12.88 11.54
C ASN A 120 -3.47 -13.94 12.66
N ASP A 121 -2.76 -13.65 13.75
CA ASP A 121 -2.67 -14.47 14.97
C ASP A 121 -3.21 -13.69 16.16
N THR A 122 -4.41 -13.15 15.99
CA THR A 122 -5.20 -12.51 17.05
C THR A 122 -6.43 -13.36 17.37
N ASP A 123 -7.14 -13.00 18.42
CA ASP A 123 -8.38 -13.66 18.86
C ASP A 123 -9.60 -13.41 17.94
N GLY A 124 -9.44 -12.69 16.83
CA GLY A 124 -10.53 -12.27 15.95
C GLY A 124 -10.10 -11.97 14.52
N LYS A 125 -11.06 -11.60 13.67
CA LYS A 125 -10.77 -11.13 12.31
C LYS A 125 -10.28 -9.69 12.37
N GLU A 126 -9.13 -9.42 11.76
CA GLU A 126 -8.50 -8.10 11.75
C GLU A 126 -8.34 -7.57 10.31
N ASN A 127 -8.39 -6.26 10.14
CA ASN A 127 -8.17 -5.61 8.84
C ASN A 127 -6.67 -5.41 8.59
N ILE A 128 -6.12 -6.12 7.60
CA ILE A 128 -4.74 -5.98 7.15
C ILE A 128 -4.75 -5.35 5.76
N GLY A 129 -4.14 -4.17 5.64
CA GLY A 129 -3.88 -3.52 4.37
C GLY A 129 -2.51 -3.91 3.82
N VAL A 130 -2.36 -3.81 2.50
CA VAL A 130 -1.08 -3.91 1.81
C VAL A 130 -0.87 -2.67 0.97
N GLY A 131 0.31 -2.08 1.05
CA GLY A 131 0.62 -0.81 0.39
C GLY A 131 2.09 -0.70 0.07
N MET A 132 2.43 0.28 -0.78
CA MET A 132 3.82 0.69 -0.95
C MET A 132 4.14 1.79 0.02
N CYS A 133 5.26 1.66 0.73
CA CYS A 133 5.69 2.70 1.64
C CYS A 133 6.21 3.90 0.85
N SER A 134 5.40 4.96 0.78
CA SER A 134 5.79 6.25 0.22
C SER A 134 5.97 7.28 1.32
N ARG A 135 7.06 8.05 1.26
CA ARG A 135 7.27 9.19 2.16
C ARG A 135 6.66 10.42 1.50
N HIS A 136 5.46 10.83 1.92
CA HIS A 136 4.97 12.19 1.68
C HIS A 136 5.22 13.01 2.94
N VAL A 137 5.62 14.28 2.77
CA VAL A 137 6.05 15.21 3.83
C VAL A 137 4.97 15.46 4.92
N TYR A 138 3.75 14.94 4.75
CA TYR A 138 2.69 15.10 5.76
C TYR A 138 1.88 13.85 6.13
N ASN A 139 2.12 12.66 5.56
CA ASN A 139 1.47 11.42 6.00
C ASN A 139 2.25 10.19 5.53
N LEU A 140 2.45 9.22 6.44
CA LEU A 140 2.91 7.88 6.11
C LEU A 140 1.75 7.13 5.45
N SER A 141 1.91 6.78 4.17
CA SER A 141 1.05 5.79 3.50
C SER A 141 1.88 4.53 3.36
N CYS A 142 1.69 3.61 4.30
CA CYS A 142 1.82 2.17 4.13
C CYS A 142 0.41 1.64 4.49
#